data_AF-A0A6M1SLM4-F1
#
_entry.id   AF-A0A6M1SLM4-F1
#
_cell.length_a   1.000
_cell.length_b   1.000
_cell.length_c   1.000
_cell.angle_alpha   90.00
_cell.angle_beta   90.00
_cell.angle_gamma   90.00
#
_symmetry.space_group_name_H-M   'P 1'
#
loop_
_entity.id
_entity.type
_entity.pdbx_description
1 polymer ?
#
loop_
_entity_poly.entity_id
_entity_poly.type
_entity_poly.pdbx_seq_one_letter_code
_entity_poly.pdbx_strand_id
1 'polypeptide(L)'
;DRKLPDKAIDVIDESGAAQMLVAENKRKKTIGIKEIETTIATMARIPPKSVSKDDAEVLKHLEQTLKRVVFGQDKAIESLSASIKLARAGLREPEKPIGCYLFSGPT
;
A
#
# COMPACT_ATOMS: atom_id res chain seq x y z
N ASP A 1 -9.42 3.47 -16.78
CA ASP A 1 -9.87 4.39 -15.72
C ASP A 1 -11.35 4.21 -15.39
N ARG A 2 -11.66 3.92 -14.12
CA ARG A 2 -13.01 4.02 -13.57
C ARG A 2 -13.10 5.33 -12.79
N LYS A 3 -14.09 6.18 -13.10
CA LYS A 3 -14.30 7.47 -12.45
C LYS A 3 -15.35 7.36 -11.35
N LEU A 4 -15.34 8.30 -10.40
CA LEU A 4 -16.45 8.47 -9.49
C LEU A 4 -17.68 9.00 -10.26
N PRO A 5 -18.91 8.66 -9.85
CA PRO A 5 -19.29 7.86 -8.67
C PRO A 5 -19.30 6.35 -8.89
N ASP A 6 -19.22 5.88 -10.14
CA ASP A 6 -19.39 4.47 -10.54
C ASP A 6 -18.48 3.51 -9.75
N LYS A 7 -17.19 3.87 -9.62
CA LYS A 7 -16.22 3.07 -8.84
C LYS A 7 -16.60 2.91 -7.37
N ALA A 8 -17.26 3.91 -6.76
CA ALA A 8 -17.69 3.80 -5.37
C ALA A 8 -18.89 2.87 -5.23
N ILE A 9 -19.79 2.87 -6.20
CA ILE A 9 -20.94 1.96 -6.26
C ILE A 9 -20.46 0.52 -6.42
N ASP A 10 -19.50 0.28 -7.33
CA ASP A 10 -18.88 -1.05 -7.50
C ASP A 10 -18.33 -1.61 -6.19
N VAL A 11 -17.62 -0.78 -5.42
CA VAL A 11 -17.03 -1.20 -4.14
C VAL A 11 -18.11 -1.52 -3.11
N ILE A 12 -19.21 -0.77 -3.09
CA ILE A 12 -20.34 -1.02 -2.18
C ILE A 12 -21.04 -2.33 -2.54
N ASP A 13 -21.34 -2.53 -3.82
CA ASP A 13 -22.03 -3.73 -4.31
C ASP A 13 -21.18 -4.98 -4.09
N GLU A 14 -19.91 -4.95 -4.48
CA GLU A 14 -18.97 -6.05 -4.28
C GLU A 14 -18.79 -6.39 -2.79
N SER A 15 -18.77 -5.37 -1.92
CA SER A 15 -18.69 -5.61 -0.46
C SER A 15 -19.95 -6.27 0.10
N GLY A 16 -21.12 -5.94 -0.46
CA GLY A 16 -22.39 -6.60 -0.14
C GLY A 16 -22.42 -8.05 -0.61
N ALA A 17 -22.02 -8.29 -1.86
CA ALA A 17 -21.91 -9.63 -2.44
C ALA A 17 -20.92 -10.51 -1.66
N ALA A 18 -19.76 -9.96 -1.28
CA ALA A 18 -18.77 -10.67 -0.47
C ALA A 18 -19.34 -11.14 0.89
N GLN A 19 -20.24 -10.36 1.52
CA GLN A 19 -20.93 -10.80 2.75
C GLN A 19 -21.92 -11.94 2.50
N MET A 20 -22.54 -12.02 1.32
CA MET A 20 -23.46 -13.12 1.00
C MET A 20 -22.74 -14.47 0.86
N LEU A 21 -21.45 -14.46 0.48
CA LEU A 21 -20.60 -15.66 0.43
C LEU A 21 -20.19 -16.18 1.81
N VAL A 22 -20.29 -15.34 2.85
CA VAL A 22 -20.03 -15.75 4.24
C VAL A 22 -21.22 -16.53 4.78
N ALA A 23 -20.94 -17.57 5.60
CA ALA A 23 -21.97 -18.33 6.30
C ALA A 23 -22.91 -17.41 7.09
N GLU A 24 -24.20 -17.70 7.09
CA GLU A 24 -25.25 -16.81 7.61
C GLU A 24 -25.01 -16.32 9.04
N ASN A 25 -24.52 -17.21 9.91
CA ASN A 25 -24.17 -16.90 11.30
C ASN A 25 -22.96 -15.96 11.48
N LYS A 26 -22.14 -15.78 10.44
CA LYS A 26 -20.94 -14.93 10.43
C LYS A 26 -21.13 -13.65 9.60
N ARG A 27 -22.28 -13.49 8.93
CA ARG A 27 -22.58 -12.29 8.14
C ARG A 27 -22.69 -11.08 9.04
N LYS A 28 -22.05 -9.99 8.64
CA LYS A 28 -22.19 -8.71 9.33
C LYS A 28 -23.45 -8.00 8.86
N LYS A 29 -24.23 -7.49 9.81
CA LYS A 29 -25.41 -6.65 9.53
C LYS A 29 -25.05 -5.26 9.03
N THR A 30 -23.85 -4.78 9.36
CA THR A 30 -23.34 -3.47 8.97
C THR A 30 -21.95 -3.64 8.37
N ILE A 31 -21.77 -3.13 7.15
CA ILE A 31 -20.49 -3.12 6.45
C ILE A 31 -19.71 -1.88 6.93
N GLY A 32 -18.55 -2.12 7.54
CA GLY A 32 -17.66 -1.07 8.02
C GLY A 32 -16.42 -0.92 7.16
N ILE A 33 -15.51 -0.07 7.62
CA ILE A 33 -14.27 0.29 6.90
C ILE A 33 -13.44 -0.95 6.52
N LYS A 34 -13.34 -1.95 7.41
CA LYS A 34 -12.53 -3.15 7.20
C LYS A 34 -12.98 -3.99 6.01
N GLU A 35 -14.29 -4.08 5.81
CA GLU A 35 -14.86 -4.83 4.69
C GLU A 35 -14.57 -4.10 3.37
N ILE A 36 -14.77 -2.78 3.36
CA ILE A 36 -14.45 -1.92 2.22
C ILE A 36 -12.96 -2.01 1.85
N GLU A 37 -12.06 -1.94 2.83
CA GLU A 37 -10.61 -2.09 2.63
C GLU A 37 -10.27 -3.44 2.00
N THR A 38 -10.91 -4.52 2.45
CA THR A 38 -10.68 -5.87 1.93
C THR A 38 -11.14 -6.00 0.47
N THR A 39 -12.30 -5.44 0.16
CA THR A 39 -12.83 -5.41 -1.21
C THR A 39 -11.92 -4.60 -2.13
N ILE A 40 -11.51 -3.39 -1.72
CA ILE A 40 -10.60 -2.54 -2.49
C ILE A 40 -9.25 -3.22 -2.69
N ALA A 41 -8.70 -3.85 -1.66
CA ALA A 41 -7.45 -4.60 -1.71
C ALA A 41 -7.50 -5.71 -2.77
N THR A 42 -8.62 -6.43 -2.82
CA THR A 42 -8.86 -7.50 -3.81
C THR A 42 -8.98 -6.92 -5.22
N MET A 43 -9.80 -5.88 -5.41
CA MET A 43 -10.00 -5.22 -6.71
C MET A 43 -8.71 -4.58 -7.25
N ALA A 44 -7.90 -3.97 -6.39
CA ALA A 44 -6.66 -3.30 -6.74
C ALA A 44 -5.43 -4.23 -6.70
N ARG A 45 -5.60 -5.49 -6.31
CA ARG A 45 -4.52 -6.48 -6.12
C ARG A 45 -3.39 -6.00 -5.21
N ILE A 46 -3.75 -5.33 -4.11
CA ILE A 46 -2.82 -4.85 -3.08
C ILE A 46 -3.14 -5.48 -1.73
N PRO A 47 -2.16 -5.71 -0.82
CA PRO A 47 -2.44 -6.27 0.50
C PRO A 47 -3.32 -5.35 1.37
N PRO A 48 -4.37 -5.85 2.04
CA PRO A 48 -5.36 -5.04 2.77
C PRO A 48 -4.82 -4.31 4.01
N LYS A 49 -3.68 -4.73 4.55
CA LYS A 49 -3.07 -4.12 5.76
C LYS A 49 -2.02 -3.04 5.49
N SER A 50 -1.72 -2.75 4.23
CA SER A 50 -0.57 -1.90 3.89
C SER A 50 -0.82 -0.39 4.05
N VAL A 51 -1.99 0.07 4.52
CA VAL A 51 -2.40 1.46 4.21
C VAL A 51 -2.40 2.44 5.39
N SER A 52 -2.09 2.06 6.65
CA SER A 52 -2.18 3.08 7.73
C SER A 52 -1.11 3.06 8.82
N LYS A 53 -1.04 2.04 9.67
CA LYS A 53 -0.12 2.08 10.83
C LYS A 53 1.20 1.36 10.61
N ASP A 54 1.17 0.18 10.00
CA ASP A 54 2.37 -0.67 9.86
C ASP A 54 3.38 -0.05 8.87
N ASP A 55 2.91 0.56 7.77
CA ASP A 55 3.77 1.18 6.76
C ASP A 55 4.56 2.38 7.33
N ALA A 56 3.95 3.19 8.19
CA ALA A 56 4.62 4.34 8.80
C ALA A 56 5.77 3.91 9.72
N GLU A 57 5.55 2.87 10.53
CA GLU A 57 6.57 2.27 11.40
C GLU A 57 7.72 1.69 10.57
N VAL A 58 7.41 0.95 9.51
CA VAL A 58 8.40 0.35 8.60
C VAL A 58 9.22 1.44 7.89
N LEU A 59 8.57 2.49 7.37
CA LEU A 59 9.25 3.58 6.68
C LEU A 59 10.13 4.39 7.62
N LYS A 60 9.73 4.57 8.89
CA LYS A 60 10.54 5.21 9.91
C LYS A 60 11.86 4.47 10.14
N HIS A 61 11.84 3.14 10.14
CA HIS A 61 13.02 2.30 10.39
C HIS A 61 13.74 1.79 9.13
N LEU A 62 13.26 2.15 7.93
CA LEU A 62 13.77 1.66 6.64
C LEU A 62 15.29 1.83 6.50
N GLU A 63 15.79 3.04 6.75
CA GLU A 63 17.21 3.37 6.59
C GLU A 63 18.09 2.56 7.56
N GLN A 64 17.69 2.50 8.84
CA GLN A 64 18.40 1.72 9.86
C GLN A 64 18.42 0.23 9.50
N THR A 65 17.30 -0.28 8.99
CA THR A 65 17.18 -1.69 8.60
C THR A 65 18.10 -2.02 7.44
N LEU A 66 18.19 -1.15 6.43
CA LEU A 66 19.11 -1.32 5.30
C LEU A 66 20.58 -1.24 5.73
N LYS A 67 20.94 -0.31 6.62
CA LYS A 67 22.31 -0.17 7.16
C LYS A 67 22.76 -1.39 7.99
N ARG A 68 21.84 -2.23 8.48
CA ARG A 68 22.18 -3.49 9.18
C ARG A 68 22.63 -4.60 8.25
N VAL A 69 22.27 -4.53 6.97
CA VAL A 69 22.53 -5.58 5.97
C VAL A 69 23.49 -5.13 4.86
N VAL A 70 23.56 -3.82 4.60
CA VAL A 70 24.45 -3.22 3.61
C VAL A 70 25.42 -2.28 4.32
N PHE A 71 26.71 -2.60 4.24
CA PHE A 71 27.78 -1.84 4.89
C PHE A 71 28.52 -0.95 3.90
N GLY A 72 28.92 0.25 4.34
CA GLY A 72 29.76 1.16 3.54
C GLY A 72 29.04 1.91 2.41
N GLN A 73 27.71 1.81 2.31
CA GLN A 73 26.90 2.45 1.26
C GLN A 73 25.86 3.43 1.83
N ASP A 74 26.21 4.14 2.91
CA ASP A 74 25.27 4.99 3.65
C ASP A 74 24.56 6.03 2.78
N LYS A 75 25.30 6.66 1.85
CA LYS A 75 24.76 7.69 0.95
C LYS A 75 23.72 7.13 -0.03
N ALA A 76 23.93 5.91 -0.53
CA ALA A 76 22.98 5.25 -1.42
C ALA A 76 21.71 4.86 -0.65
N ILE A 77 21.88 4.32 0.56
CA ILE A 77 20.77 3.93 1.44
C ILE A 77 19.93 5.15 1.84
N GLU A 78 20.56 6.27 2.20
CA GLU A 78 19.89 7.52 2.56
C GLU A 78 19.07 8.06 1.39
N SER A 79 19.68 8.15 0.19
CA SER A 79 19.02 8.64 -1.03
C SER A 79 17.80 7.78 -1.40
N LEU A 80 17.96 6.46 -1.35
CA LEU A 80 16.88 5.51 -1.63
C LEU A 80 15.74 5.63 -0.59
N SER A 81 16.09 5.65 0.70
CA SER A 81 15.13 5.74 1.79
C SER A 81 14.32 7.04 1.74
N ALA A 82 14.97 8.17 1.44
CA ALA A 82 14.31 9.46 1.27
C ALA A 82 13.31 9.44 0.10
N SER A 83 13.72 8.91 -1.05
CA SER A 83 12.86 8.79 -2.23
C SER A 83 11.62 7.91 -1.96
N ILE A 84 11.79 6.76 -1.29
CA ILE A 84 10.68 5.86 -0.93
C ILE A 84 9.71 6.54 0.06
N LYS A 85 10.23 7.23 1.09
CA LYS A 85 9.41 7.97 2.06
C LYS A 85 8.57 9.06 1.36
N LEU A 86 9.17 9.81 0.45
CA LEU A 86 8.50 10.86 -0.33
C LEU A 86 7.37 10.29 -1.19
N ALA A 87 7.64 9.19 -1.90
CA ALA A 87 6.65 8.51 -2.73
C ALA A 87 5.45 7.99 -1.90
N ARG A 88 5.71 7.51 -0.67
CA ARG A 88 4.68 7.02 0.25
C ARG A 88 3.92 8.13 0.97
N ALA A 89 4.52 9.30 1.14
CA ALA A 89 3.85 10.50 1.65
C ALA A 89 2.88 11.14 0.62
N GLY A 90 2.77 10.58 -0.59
CA GLY A 90 1.91 11.10 -1.64
C GLY A 90 2.46 12.33 -2.36
N LEU A 91 3.74 12.67 -2.12
CA LEU A 91 4.41 13.80 -2.76
C LEU A 91 4.96 13.44 -4.16
N ARG A 92 4.29 12.54 -4.88
CA ARG A 92 4.67 12.06 -6.22
C ARG A 92 3.54 12.24 -7.21
N GLU A 93 3.89 12.27 -8.49
CA GLU A 93 2.90 12.16 -9.56
C GLU A 93 2.24 10.76 -9.55
N PRO A 94 0.89 10.68 -9.62
CA PRO A 94 0.17 9.41 -9.58
C PRO A 94 0.56 8.43 -10.69
N GLU A 95 0.84 8.95 -11.90
CA GLU A 95 1.12 8.16 -13.09
C GLU A 95 2.57 7.68 -13.20
N LYS A 96 3.47 8.13 -12.31
CA LYS A 96 4.88 7.71 -12.31
C LYS A 96 5.12 6.51 -11.40
N PRO A 97 6.18 5.71 -11.62
CA PRO A 97 6.59 4.67 -10.68
C PRO A 97 6.90 5.23 -9.29
N ILE A 98 6.87 4.37 -8.26
CA ILE A 98 7.24 4.73 -6.88
C ILE A 98 8.68 5.28 -6.83
N GLY A 99 9.56 4.74 -7.67
CA GLY A 99 10.91 5.23 -7.90
C GLY A 99 11.55 4.54 -9.10
N CYS A 100 12.49 5.22 -9.74
CA CYS A 100 13.32 4.69 -10.80
C CYS A 100 14.78 4.90 -10.39
N TYR A 101 15.52 3.81 -10.18
CA TYR A 101 16.86 3.85 -9.62
C TYR A 101 17.81 3.08 -10.53
N LEU A 102 18.99 3.66 -10.78
CA LEU A 102 20.11 2.99 -11.40
C LEU A 102 21.19 2.83 -10.35
N PHE A 103 21.49 1.59 -9.96
CA PHE A 103 22.60 1.31 -9.07
C PHE A 103 23.84 1.04 -9.91
N SER A 104 24.91 1.75 -9.60
CA SER A 104 26.19 1.65 -10.29
C SER A 104 27.30 1.59 -9.24
N GLY A 105 28.27 0.72 -9.47
CA GLY A 105 29.39 0.49 -8.58
C GLY A 105 30.24 -0.70 -9.04
N PRO A 106 31.38 -0.94 -8.37
CA PRO A 106 32.17 -2.16 -8.56
C PRO A 106 31.37 -3.43 -8.25
N THR A 107 31.81 -4.57 -8.78
CA THR A 107 31.32 -5.91 -8.40
C THR A 107 31.71 -6.26 -6.97
#